data_AF-A0A5N5J799-F1
#
_entry.id   AF-A0A5N5J799-F1
#
_cell.length_a   1.000
_cell.length_b   1.000
_cell.length_c   1.000
_cell.angle_alpha   90.00
_cell.angle_beta   90.00
_cell.angle_gamma   90.00
#
_symmetry.space_group_name_H-M   'P 1'
#
loop_
_entity.id
_entity.type
_entity.pdbx_description
1 polymer ?
#
loop_
_entity_poly.entity_id
_entity_poly.type
_entity_poly.pdbx_seq_one_letter_code
_entity_poly.pdbx_strand_id
1 'polypeptide(L)'
;VETQGLAKASSKAIYKFLIRDIFYRYGIPGIVVVNGGSENKGIVVDLYKRFGVHRVVISVYNARANSIVENGYLSLLSILAKSSGGTSK
;
A
#
# COMPACT_ATOMS: atom_id res chain seq x y z
N VAL A 1 -5.32 9.43 0.48
CA VAL A 1 -4.88 8.07 0.84
C VAL A 1 -5.85 7.11 0.17
N GLU A 2 -5.33 6.18 -0.64
CA GLU A 2 -6.13 5.14 -1.29
C GLU A 2 -6.03 3.84 -0.50
N THR A 3 -7.15 3.12 -0.37
CA THR A 3 -7.16 1.80 0.26
C THR A 3 -8.11 0.84 -0.43
N GLN A 4 -7.77 -0.45 -0.36
CA GLN A 4 -8.60 -1.53 -0.85
C GLN A 4 -8.64 -2.65 0.19
N GLY A 5 -9.85 -3.08 0.58
CA GLY A 5 -10.03 -4.29 1.38
C GLY A 5 -9.67 -5.53 0.57
N LEU A 6 -8.71 -6.32 1.06
CA LEU A 6 -8.28 -7.56 0.43
C LEU A 6 -8.62 -8.75 1.32
N ALA A 7 -9.27 -9.77 0.76
CA ALA A 7 -9.51 -11.03 1.47
C ALA A 7 -8.19 -11.77 1.80
N LYS A 8 -7.16 -11.61 0.94
CA LYS A 8 -5.81 -12.11 1.15
C LYS A 8 -4.78 -11.17 0.52
N ALA A 9 -3.81 -10.73 1.30
CA ALA A 9 -2.66 -9.98 0.79
C ALA A 9 -1.78 -10.92 -0.05
N SER A 10 -1.81 -10.72 -1.37
CA SER A 10 -1.02 -11.49 -2.34
C SER A 10 -0.42 -10.57 -3.38
N SER A 11 0.71 -10.95 -3.97
CA SER A 11 1.39 -10.11 -4.96
C SER A 11 0.52 -9.80 -6.18
N LYS A 12 -0.37 -10.72 -6.57
CA LYS A 12 -1.34 -10.49 -7.65
C LYS A 12 -2.41 -9.46 -7.27
N ALA A 13 -2.86 -9.46 -6.01
CA ALA A 13 -3.81 -8.46 -5.51
C ALA A 13 -3.18 -7.07 -5.45
N ILE A 14 -1.94 -6.97 -4.93
CA ILE A 14 -1.19 -5.71 -4.90
C ILE A 14 -0.90 -5.19 -6.30
N TYR A 15 -0.50 -6.05 -7.23
CA TYR A 15 -0.32 -5.67 -8.63
C TYR A 15 -1.57 -5.03 -9.23
N LYS A 16 -2.75 -5.63 -9.02
CA LYS A 16 -4.01 -5.10 -9.54
C LYS A 16 -4.35 -3.74 -8.92
N PHE A 17 -4.16 -3.61 -7.62
CA PHE A 17 -4.35 -2.35 -6.90
C PHE A 17 -3.45 -1.25 -7.45
N LEU A 18 -2.14 -1.52 -7.60
CA LEU A 18 -1.17 -0.54 -8.12
C LEU A 18 -1.54 -0.08 -9.52
N ILE A 19 -1.89 -0.99 -10.43
CA ILE A 19 -2.27 -0.60 -11.80
C ILE A 19 -3.58 0.19 -11.81
N ARG A 20 -4.64 -0.38 -11.24
CA ARG A 20 -6.00 0.15 -11.40
C ARG A 20 -6.23 1.41 -10.57
N ASP A 21 -5.75 1.40 -9.34
CA ASP A 21 -6.12 2.41 -8.34
C ASP A 21 -5.04 3.46 -8.17
N ILE A 22 -3.78 3.15 -8.50
CA ILE A 22 -2.67 4.11 -8.42
C ILE A 22 -2.25 4.61 -9.80
N PHE A 23 -1.73 3.74 -10.68
CA PHE A 23 -1.03 4.16 -11.90
C PHE A 23 -1.98 4.80 -12.92
N TYR A 24 -3.16 4.20 -13.14
CA TYR A 24 -4.12 4.77 -14.09
C TYR A 24 -4.82 6.04 -13.59
N ARG A 25 -4.89 6.26 -12.27
CA ARG A 25 -5.58 7.44 -11.72
C ARG A 25 -4.64 8.61 -11.48
N TYR A 26 -3.44 8.35 -10.98
CA TYR A 26 -2.50 9.38 -10.54
C TYR A 26 -1.22 9.42 -11.37
N GLY A 27 -1.09 8.53 -12.36
CA GLY A 27 0.14 8.36 -13.12
C GLY A 27 1.14 7.43 -12.43
N ILE A 28 2.25 7.17 -13.13
CA ILE A 28 3.30 6.28 -12.65
C ILE A 28 4.19 7.02 -11.65
N PRO A 29 4.29 6.56 -10.39
CA PRO A 29 5.16 7.19 -9.40
C PRO A 29 6.64 6.93 -9.73
N GLY A 30 7.50 7.92 -9.51
CA GLY A 30 8.95 7.75 -9.70
C GLY A 30 9.61 6.90 -8.59
N ILE A 31 9.09 6.96 -7.37
CA ILE A 31 9.61 6.23 -6.20
C ILE A 31 8.45 5.57 -5.46
N VAL A 32 8.64 4.32 -5.05
CA VAL A 32 7.71 3.58 -4.19
C VAL A 32 8.46 3.00 -3.00
N VAL A 33 7.99 3.34 -1.79
CA VAL A 33 8.54 2.84 -0.52
C VAL A 33 7.61 1.75 0.01
N VAL A 34 8.15 0.54 0.20
CA VAL A 34 7.38 -0.63 0.68
C VAL A 34 8.14 -1.41 1.75
N ASN A 35 7.41 -2.15 2.58
CA ASN A 35 8.02 -3.11 3.49
C ASN A 35 8.56 -4.36 2.72
N GLY A 36 9.33 -5.19 3.42
CA GLY A 36 9.93 -6.42 2.86
C GLY A 36 8.98 -7.61 2.70
N GLY A 37 7.67 -7.42 2.82
CA GLY A 37 6.65 -8.48 2.74
C GLY A 37 6.68 -9.28 1.43
N SER A 38 6.24 -10.53 1.47
CA SER A 38 6.24 -11.43 0.30
C SER A 38 5.25 -10.96 -0.79
N GLU A 39 4.19 -10.28 -0.37
CA GLU A 39 3.21 -9.62 -1.23
C GLU A 39 3.82 -8.53 -2.11
N ASN A 40 4.91 -7.88 -1.68
CA ASN A 40 5.62 -6.85 -2.43
C ASN A 40 6.77 -7.39 -3.30
N LYS A 41 6.85 -8.72 -3.47
CA LYS A 41 7.87 -9.41 -4.29
C LYS A 41 7.25 -9.98 -5.58
N GLY A 42 8.10 -10.61 -6.41
CA GLY A 42 7.68 -11.27 -7.66
C GLY A 42 7.10 -10.29 -8.66
N ILE A 43 5.86 -10.54 -9.10
CA ILE A 43 5.16 -9.74 -10.13
C ILE A 43 5.12 -8.23 -9.83
N VAL A 44 5.12 -7.83 -8.56
CA VAL A 44 5.13 -6.40 -8.15
C VAL A 44 6.50 -5.77 -8.42
N VAL A 45 7.59 -6.52 -8.24
CA VAL A 45 8.95 -6.05 -8.58
C VAL A 45 9.11 -5.93 -10.09
N ASP A 46 8.60 -6.90 -10.84
CA ASP A 46 8.64 -6.86 -12.30
C ASP A 46 7.82 -5.70 -12.85
N LEU A 47 6.69 -5.38 -12.21
CA LEU A 47 5.90 -4.19 -12.51
C LEU A 47 6.74 -2.91 -12.34
N TYR A 48 7.39 -2.73 -11.19
CA TYR A 48 8.21 -1.54 -10.97
C TYR A 48 9.35 -1.41 -11.98
N LYS A 49 10.04 -2.50 -12.29
CA LYS A 49 11.09 -2.52 -13.32
C LYS A 49 10.54 -2.12 -14.70
N ARG A 50 9.39 -2.67 -15.09
CA ARG A 50 8.76 -2.38 -16.39
C ARG A 50 8.41 -0.91 -16.57
N PHE A 51 7.98 -0.25 -15.49
CA PHE A 51 7.56 1.15 -15.51
C PHE A 51 8.63 2.14 -15.03
N GLY A 52 9.86 1.68 -14.80
CA GLY A 52 10.97 2.55 -14.36
C GLY A 52 10.79 3.11 -12.94
N VAL A 53 10.00 2.44 -12.09
CA VAL A 53 9.72 2.89 -10.72
C VAL A 53 10.85 2.45 -9.79
N HIS A 54 11.42 3.40 -9.06
CA HIS A 54 12.45 3.11 -8.06
C HIS A 54 11.82 2.57 -6.78
N ARG A 55 12.03 1.27 -6.50
CA ARG A 55 11.53 0.61 -5.29
C ARG A 55 12.53 0.74 -4.15
N VAL A 56 12.10 1.34 -3.05
CA VAL A 56 12.83 1.40 -1.78
C VAL A 56 12.18 0.42 -0.80
N VAL A 57 12.97 -0.53 -0.27
CA VAL A 57 12.49 -1.48 0.73
C VAL A 57 12.93 -1.03 2.11
N ILE A 58 11.98 -0.74 2.99
CA ILE A 58 12.27 -0.39 4.38
C ILE A 58 12.33 -1.64 5.26
N SER A 59 13.22 -1.61 6.26
CA SER A 59 13.26 -2.61 7.32
C SER A 59 11.96 -2.57 8.12
N VAL A 60 11.53 -3.74 8.61
CA VAL A 60 10.32 -3.92 9.44
C VAL A 60 10.33 -3.00 10.67
N TYR A 61 11.51 -2.62 11.15
CA TYR A 61 11.70 -1.81 12.35
C TYR A 61 11.90 -0.30 12.09
N ASN A 62 11.73 0.19 10.86
CA ASN A 62 11.81 1.63 10.58
C ASN A 62 10.45 2.30 10.83
N ALA A 63 10.15 2.53 12.11
CA ALA A 63 8.91 3.15 12.56
C ALA A 63 8.64 4.50 11.87
N ARG A 64 9.67 5.32 11.61
CA ARG A 64 9.49 6.65 11.01
C ARG A 64 8.93 6.60 9.58
N ALA A 65 9.37 5.64 8.78
CA ALA A 65 8.86 5.45 7.42
C ALA A 65 7.45 4.82 7.42
N ASN A 66 7.18 3.92 8.37
CA ASN A 66 5.85 3.34 8.56
C ASN A 66 4.84 4.31 9.17
N SER A 67 5.26 5.29 9.99
CA SER A 67 4.36 6.18 10.74
C SER A 67 3.42 6.99 9.82
N ILE A 68 3.85 7.36 8.61
CA ILE A 68 2.97 8.08 7.66
C ILE A 68 1.83 7.16 7.20
N VAL A 69 2.13 5.89 6.94
CA VAL A 69 1.14 4.89 6.54
C VAL A 69 0.25 4.52 7.73
N GLU A 70 0.84 4.33 8.92
CA GLU A 70 0.12 3.99 10.16
C GLU A 70 -0.86 5.10 10.59
N ASN A 71 -0.46 6.37 10.52
CA ASN A 71 -1.34 7.50 10.82
C ASN A 71 -2.54 7.57 9.85
N GLY A 72 -2.29 7.28 8.56
CA GLY A 72 -3.34 7.15 7.56
C GLY A 72 -4.28 5.97 7.86
N TYR A 73 -3.72 4.83 8.25
CA TYR A 73 -4.48 3.63 8.60
C TYR A 73 -5.37 3.83 9.84
N LEU A 74 -4.85 4.44 10.91
CA LEU A 74 -5.64 4.75 12.12
C LEU A 74 -6.81 5.69 11.81
N SER A 75 -6.54 6.72 11.00
CA SER A 75 -7.58 7.66 10.56
C SER A 75 -8.69 6.93 9.79
N LEU A 76 -8.34 6.01 8.89
CA LEU A 76 -9.30 5.21 8.14
C LEU A 76 -10.10 4.25 9.03
N LEU A 77 -9.45 3.57 9.97
CA LEU A 77 -10.16 2.72 10.94
C LEU A 77 -11.19 3.52 11.73
N SER A 78 -10.85 4.74 12.14
CA SER A 78 -11.78 5.60 12.87
C SER A 78 -13.00 6.02 12.03
N ILE A 79 -12.79 6.28 10.74
CA ILE A 79 -13.87 6.64 9.80
C ILE A 79 -14.76 5.42 9.54
N LEU A 80 -14.15 4.25 9.32
CA LEU A 80 -14.89 3.00 9.09
C LEU A 80 -15.72 2.60 10.31
N ALA A 81 -15.15 2.71 11.53
CA ALA A 81 -15.88 2.42 12.76
C ALA A 81 -17.07 3.36 12.95
N LYS A 82 -16.87 4.68 12.76
CA LYS A 82 -17.97 5.66 12.81
C LYS A 82 -19.05 5.36 11.77
N SER A 83 -18.65 4.98 10.55
CA SER A 83 -19.59 4.64 9.47
C SER A 83 -20.40 3.37 9.73
N SER A 84 -19.87 2.43 10.53
CA SER A 84 -20.58 1.20 10.90
C SER A 84 -21.36 1.32 12.22
N GLY A 85 -21.40 2.51 12.84
CA GLY A 85 -22.02 2.73 14.14
C GLY A 85 -21.23 2.18 15.33
N GLY A 86 -19.97 1.78 15.10
CA GLY A 86 -19.05 1.29 16.12
C GLY A 86 -18.08 2.37 16.62
N THR A 87 -17.42 2.10 17.74
CA THR A 87 -16.37 2.97 18.29
C THR A 87 -15.00 2.36 17.99
N SER A 88 -14.15 3.09 17.28
CA SER A 88 -12.73 2.74 17.14
C SER A 88 -12.03 2.97 18.48
N LYS A 89 -11.58 1.89 19.13
CA LYS A 89 -10.71 1.93 20.31
C LYS A 89 -9.27 2.25 19.94
#